data_AF-A0A7S1H290-F1
#
_entry.id   AF-A0A7S1H290-F1
#
_cell.length_a   1.000
_cell.length_b   1.000
_cell.length_c   1.000
_cell.angle_alpha   90.00
_cell.angle_beta   90.00
_cell.angle_gamma   90.00
#
_symmetry.space_group_name_H-M   'P 1'
#
loop_
_entity.id
_entity.type
_entity.pdbx_description
1 polymer ?
#
loop_
_entity_poly.entity_id
_entity_poly.type
_entity_poly.pdbx_seq_one_letter_code
_entity_poly.pdbx_strand_id
1 'polypeptide(L)'
;LADSMGPPPPPNPPGADKLPAGFLEMLSAQQEPAQDPTVVAESLLEEDVDGWRLHGTGARDLRTDGSSMMADDTSGTSWFFSAPEKYLGDVREAYGGRLEFSLGHLHSDSRGMTPPVGNDVELFSARDSTTLARRGLVKPWVYASTFEVHLDTSNEWVDVTTGEVATEEGIERVLGALSALRIRGGHYAGRETTWLKHVVLRRAERMGDPLSIDQLAPSLAYTTTPPDSEPLPPKAPP
;
A
#
# COMPACT_ATOMS: atom_id res chain seq x y z
N LEU A 1 -10.64 -63.19 -27.02
CA LEU A 1 -9.71 -63.60 -25.93
C LEU A 1 -8.31 -63.69 -26.51
N ALA A 2 -7.60 -62.57 -26.48
CA ALA A 2 -6.16 -62.49 -26.68
C ALA A 2 -5.72 -61.24 -25.90
N ASP A 3 -5.22 -61.46 -24.69
CA ASP A 3 -4.70 -60.44 -23.80
C ASP A 3 -3.31 -60.01 -24.24
N SER A 4 -3.10 -58.70 -24.31
CA SER A 4 -1.84 -58.05 -24.65
C SER A 4 -1.02 -57.83 -23.38
N MET A 5 0.02 -58.62 -23.16
CA MET A 5 1.02 -58.35 -22.11
C MET A 5 2.13 -57.46 -22.67
N GLY A 6 2.23 -56.24 -22.12
CA GLY A 6 3.35 -55.33 -22.37
C GLY A 6 4.65 -55.80 -21.69
N PRO A 7 5.81 -55.29 -22.12
CA PRO A 7 7.11 -55.73 -21.60
C PRO A 7 7.36 -55.25 -20.16
N PRO A 8 8.15 -56.01 -19.37
CA PRO A 8 8.44 -55.66 -17.99
C PRO A 8 9.34 -54.42 -17.86
N PRO A 9 9.21 -53.65 -16.76
CA PRO A 9 10.02 -52.47 -16.51
C PRO A 9 11.50 -52.81 -16.26
N PRO A 10 12.42 -51.87 -16.52
CA PRO A 10 13.85 -52.09 -16.32
C PRO A 10 14.22 -52.17 -14.83
N PRO A 11 15.33 -52.85 -14.49
CA PRO A 11 15.81 -52.95 -13.11
C PRO A 11 16.35 -51.60 -12.60
N ASN A 12 16.13 -51.34 -11.31
CA ASN A 12 16.64 -50.16 -10.63
C ASN A 12 18.19 -50.13 -10.57
N PRO A 13 18.82 -48.95 -10.66
CA PRO A 13 20.27 -48.82 -10.55
C PRO A 13 20.77 -49.14 -9.13
N PRO A 14 21.95 -49.75 -8.99
CA PRO A 14 22.50 -50.13 -7.68
C PRO A 14 23.12 -48.89 -6.99
N GLY A 15 22.69 -48.60 -5.77
CA GLY A 15 23.28 -47.53 -4.93
C GLY A 15 22.30 -46.68 -4.12
N ALA A 16 21.00 -46.98 -4.12
CA ALA A 16 19.99 -46.23 -3.36
C ALA A 16 19.84 -46.69 -1.90
N ASP A 17 20.94 -47.01 -1.22
CA ASP A 17 20.92 -47.34 0.20
C ASP A 17 21.87 -46.42 0.97
N LYS A 18 21.28 -45.69 1.93
CA LYS A 18 21.87 -44.74 2.89
C LYS A 18 21.95 -43.27 2.45
N LEU A 19 20.78 -42.63 2.38
CA LEU A 19 20.64 -41.26 2.88
C LEU A 19 19.81 -41.30 4.17
N PRO A 20 20.24 -40.65 5.27
CA PRO A 20 19.46 -40.63 6.49
C PRO A 20 18.12 -39.94 6.25
N ALA A 21 17.04 -40.60 6.67
CA ALA A 21 15.70 -40.03 6.72
C ALA A 21 15.73 -38.78 7.61
N GLY A 22 15.70 -37.60 6.99
CA GLY A 22 15.77 -36.32 7.69
C GLY A 22 16.48 -35.20 6.91
N PHE A 23 17.27 -35.52 5.88
CA PHE A 23 18.00 -34.47 5.15
C PHE A 23 17.13 -33.66 4.16
N LEU A 24 15.92 -34.14 3.83
CA LEU A 24 14.97 -33.43 2.97
C LEU A 24 13.91 -32.62 3.74
N GLU A 25 13.89 -32.66 5.08
CA GLU A 25 12.98 -31.81 5.90
C GLU A 25 13.64 -30.52 6.42
N MET A 26 14.96 -30.35 6.28
CA MET A 26 15.67 -29.16 6.78
C MET A 26 15.82 -28.02 5.76
N LEU A 27 15.41 -28.21 4.50
CA LEU A 27 15.51 -27.19 3.43
C LEU A 27 14.16 -26.59 3.01
N SER A 28 13.13 -26.73 3.86
CA SER A 28 11.86 -26.02 3.71
C SER A 28 11.61 -25.08 4.88
N ALA A 29 12.67 -24.38 5.33
CA ALA A 29 12.46 -23.09 5.98
C ALA A 29 11.81 -22.20 4.93
N GLN A 30 10.48 -22.11 4.97
CA GLN A 30 9.71 -21.10 4.28
C GLN A 30 10.37 -19.76 4.62
N GLN A 31 11.05 -19.18 3.65
CA GLN A 31 11.51 -17.81 3.75
C GLN A 31 10.24 -16.98 3.72
N GLU A 32 9.73 -16.64 4.91
CA GLU A 32 8.69 -15.63 5.06
C GLU A 32 9.14 -14.41 4.26
N PRO A 33 8.28 -13.83 3.39
CA PRO A 33 8.66 -12.66 2.62
C PRO A 33 9.17 -11.61 3.61
N ALA A 34 10.41 -11.16 3.39
CA ALA A 34 11.03 -10.12 4.21
C ALA A 34 10.07 -8.92 4.21
N GLN A 35 9.46 -8.66 5.38
CA GLN A 35 8.57 -7.53 5.57
C GLN A 35 9.38 -6.27 5.24
N ASP A 36 8.84 -5.43 4.35
CA ASP A 36 9.49 -4.18 3.97
C ASP A 36 9.74 -3.37 5.26
N PRO A 37 11.01 -3.06 5.58
CA PRO A 37 11.35 -2.44 6.86
C PRO A 37 10.78 -1.03 6.99
N THR A 38 10.22 -0.44 5.94
CA THR A 38 9.58 0.88 5.99
C THR A 38 8.11 0.80 6.43
N VAL A 39 7.48 -0.38 6.45
CA VAL A 39 6.07 -0.53 6.80
C VAL A 39 5.88 -0.45 8.31
N VAL A 40 5.13 0.56 8.76
CA VAL A 40 4.69 0.72 10.15
C VAL A 40 3.37 -0.03 10.37
N ALA A 41 2.45 0.07 9.41
CA ALA A 41 1.18 -0.66 9.42
C ALA A 41 0.63 -0.84 7.99
N GLU A 42 -0.01 -1.98 7.72
CA GLU A 42 -0.63 -2.28 6.43
C GLU A 42 -1.96 -3.01 6.62
N SER A 43 -2.92 -2.77 5.73
CA SER A 43 -4.17 -3.52 5.64
C SER A 43 -4.27 -4.25 4.31
N LEU A 44 -4.35 -5.59 4.39
CA LEU A 44 -4.39 -6.48 3.22
C LEU A 44 -5.82 -6.71 2.72
N LEU A 45 -6.81 -6.63 3.62
CA LEU A 45 -8.25 -6.73 3.32
C LEU A 45 -8.65 -8.03 2.58
N GLU A 46 -7.88 -9.11 2.74
CA GLU A 46 -8.12 -10.37 2.02
C GLU A 46 -9.29 -11.18 2.60
N GLU A 47 -9.46 -11.15 3.93
CA GLU A 47 -10.48 -11.94 4.63
C GLU A 47 -11.62 -11.07 5.17
N ASP A 48 -11.31 -9.89 5.69
CA ASP A 48 -12.27 -8.97 6.31
C ASP A 48 -11.84 -7.50 6.16
N VAL A 49 -12.60 -6.61 6.79
CA VAL A 49 -12.31 -5.16 6.78
C VAL A 49 -11.19 -4.77 7.73
N ASP A 50 -10.42 -5.73 8.25
CA ASP A 50 -9.19 -5.54 9.02
C ASP A 50 -9.36 -4.58 10.21
N GLY A 51 -10.49 -4.71 10.91
CA GLY A 51 -10.85 -3.86 12.05
C GLY A 51 -11.19 -2.40 11.73
N TRP A 52 -11.23 -2.00 10.46
CA TRP A 52 -11.67 -0.66 10.04
C TRP A 52 -13.12 -0.40 10.44
N ARG A 53 -13.43 0.87 10.68
CA ARG A 53 -14.78 1.31 11.10
C ARG A 53 -15.23 2.53 10.31
N LEU A 54 -16.55 2.75 10.25
CA LEU A 54 -17.11 3.99 9.73
C LEU A 54 -17.18 5.05 10.83
N HIS A 55 -16.77 6.27 10.50
CA HIS A 55 -16.89 7.44 11.37
C HIS A 55 -17.66 8.55 10.67
N GLY A 56 -18.57 9.20 11.41
CA GLY A 56 -19.50 10.19 10.87
C GLY A 56 -20.90 9.61 10.69
N THR A 57 -21.73 10.32 9.94
CA THR A 57 -23.13 9.96 9.68
C THR A 57 -23.31 9.53 8.23
N GLY A 58 -24.40 8.81 7.94
CA GLY A 58 -24.82 8.52 6.56
C GLY A 58 -24.29 7.22 5.97
N ALA A 59 -23.02 6.92 6.24
CA ALA A 59 -22.39 5.70 5.78
C ALA A 59 -22.89 4.45 6.52
N ARG A 60 -22.99 3.36 5.78
CA ARG A 60 -23.43 2.04 6.25
C ARG A 60 -22.79 0.94 5.42
N ASP A 61 -23.07 -0.31 5.80
CA ASP A 61 -22.77 -1.51 5.02
C ASP A 61 -21.27 -1.67 4.69
N LEU A 62 -20.41 -1.33 5.68
CA LEU A 62 -18.97 -1.58 5.60
C LEU A 62 -18.71 -3.08 5.41
N ARG A 63 -18.05 -3.43 4.32
CA ARG A 63 -17.81 -4.81 3.89
C ARG A 63 -16.53 -4.91 3.08
N THR A 64 -16.04 -6.12 2.85
CA THR A 64 -15.01 -6.40 1.84
C THR A 64 -15.63 -6.72 0.48
N ASP A 65 -14.89 -6.38 -0.57
CA ASP A 65 -15.08 -6.80 -1.96
C ASP A 65 -13.71 -7.07 -2.58
N GLY A 66 -13.31 -8.34 -2.64
CA GLY A 66 -11.94 -8.73 -2.95
C GLY A 66 -10.96 -8.12 -1.94
N SER A 67 -9.86 -7.53 -2.43
CA SER A 67 -8.84 -6.85 -1.60
C SER A 67 -9.17 -5.38 -1.29
N SER A 68 -10.46 -5.03 -1.27
CA SER A 68 -10.94 -3.67 -0.98
C SER A 68 -12.02 -3.71 0.08
N MET A 69 -12.09 -2.67 0.91
CA MET A 69 -13.26 -2.40 1.74
C MET A 69 -14.16 -1.40 1.03
N MET A 70 -15.48 -1.56 1.19
CA MET A 70 -16.50 -0.70 0.61
C MET A 70 -17.50 -0.26 1.66
N ALA A 71 -18.07 0.94 1.50
CA ALA A 71 -19.24 1.38 2.25
C ALA A 71 -20.16 2.23 1.40
N ASP A 72 -21.45 2.23 1.75
CA ASP A 72 -22.50 2.93 1.03
C ASP A 72 -23.02 4.12 1.85
N ASP A 73 -23.27 5.25 1.18
CA ASP A 73 -23.94 6.44 1.73
C ASP A 73 -25.16 6.81 0.88
N THR A 74 -26.14 7.43 1.53
CA THR A 74 -27.34 8.01 0.88
C THR A 74 -27.69 9.42 1.38
N SER A 75 -26.91 9.94 2.34
CA SER A 75 -27.20 11.16 3.08
C SER A 75 -26.54 12.41 2.49
N GLY A 76 -25.45 12.25 1.74
CA GLY A 76 -24.63 13.35 1.25
C GLY A 76 -23.84 14.07 2.35
N THR A 77 -23.67 13.43 3.52
CA THR A 77 -22.83 13.95 4.60
C THR A 77 -21.41 13.39 4.52
N SER A 78 -20.41 14.16 4.93
CA SER A 78 -19.04 13.65 5.01
C SER A 78 -18.92 12.56 6.09
N TRP A 79 -18.30 11.45 5.71
CA TRP A 79 -17.97 10.32 6.56
C TRP A 79 -16.58 9.79 6.21
N PHE A 80 -16.02 8.95 7.09
CA PHE A 80 -14.64 8.48 7.01
C PHE A 80 -14.52 6.98 7.28
N PHE A 81 -13.57 6.34 6.61
CA PHE A 81 -12.95 5.11 7.06
C PHE A 81 -11.99 5.45 8.21
N SER A 82 -12.21 4.86 9.38
CA SER A 82 -11.39 5.03 10.57
C SER A 82 -10.49 3.81 10.75
N ALA A 83 -9.19 4.05 10.80
CA ALA A 83 -8.18 3.01 10.86
C ALA A 83 -8.22 2.21 12.17
N PRO A 84 -7.85 0.91 12.13
CA PRO A 84 -7.72 0.05 13.31
C PRO A 84 -6.50 0.40 14.16
N GLU A 85 -6.41 -0.19 15.36
CA GLU A 85 -5.41 0.10 16.39
C GLU A 85 -3.96 -0.01 15.91
N LYS A 86 -3.65 -0.89 14.95
CA LYS A 86 -2.29 -1.03 14.38
C LYS A 86 -1.76 0.22 13.68
N TYR A 87 -2.62 1.18 13.31
CA TYR A 87 -2.20 2.48 12.76
C TYR A 87 -2.09 3.59 13.82
N LEU A 88 -2.43 3.29 15.08
CA LEU A 88 -2.63 4.28 16.14
C LEU A 88 -1.55 4.15 17.23
N GLY A 89 -1.58 5.05 18.20
CA GLY A 89 -0.61 5.09 19.29
C GLY A 89 0.59 5.99 18.98
N ASP A 90 1.78 5.56 19.40
CA ASP A 90 3.02 6.27 19.12
C ASP A 90 3.61 5.80 17.80
N VAL A 91 3.29 6.53 16.73
CA VAL A 91 3.74 6.29 15.36
C VAL A 91 4.66 7.41 14.89
N ARG A 92 5.44 8.02 15.79
CA ARG A 92 6.39 9.10 15.44
C ARG A 92 7.42 8.70 14.40
N GLU A 93 7.75 7.42 14.30
CA GLU A 93 8.63 6.94 13.24
C GLU A 93 8.05 7.15 11.83
N ALA A 94 6.74 7.34 11.70
CA ALA A 94 6.08 7.68 10.44
C ALA A 94 6.34 9.12 9.99
N TYR A 95 6.90 10.00 10.84
CA TYR A 95 7.26 11.37 10.47
C TYR A 95 8.30 11.38 9.35
N GLY A 96 8.09 12.21 8.32
CA GLY A 96 8.86 12.21 7.08
C GLY A 96 8.61 10.99 6.16
N GLY A 97 7.77 10.05 6.60
CA GLY A 97 7.25 8.96 5.80
C GLY A 97 5.97 9.35 5.07
N ARG A 98 5.09 8.38 4.84
CA ARG A 98 3.90 8.56 4.01
C ARG A 98 2.78 7.60 4.34
N LEU A 99 1.55 8.06 4.16
CA LEU A 99 0.35 7.24 4.10
C LEU A 99 -0.01 6.99 2.63
N GLU A 100 0.04 5.74 2.21
CA GLU A 100 -0.34 5.29 0.86
C GLU A 100 -1.72 4.65 0.92
N PHE A 101 -2.57 4.94 -0.07
CA PHE A 101 -3.84 4.23 -0.26
C PHE A 101 -4.41 4.45 -1.66
N SER A 102 -5.26 3.53 -2.11
CA SER A 102 -6.13 3.74 -3.28
C SER A 102 -7.57 3.90 -2.83
N LEU A 103 -8.20 4.97 -3.30
CA LEU A 103 -9.60 5.30 -3.02
C LEU A 103 -10.34 5.47 -4.35
N GLY A 104 -11.59 5.03 -4.39
CA GLY A 104 -12.51 5.42 -5.44
C GLY A 104 -13.96 5.36 -5.02
N HIS A 105 -14.81 5.99 -5.80
CA HIS A 105 -16.24 6.14 -5.49
C HIS A 105 -17.09 6.07 -6.76
N LEU A 106 -18.29 5.56 -6.59
CA LEU A 106 -19.37 5.61 -7.55
C LEU A 106 -20.50 6.42 -6.92
N HIS A 107 -20.96 7.46 -7.60
CA HIS A 107 -22.07 8.26 -7.11
C HIS A 107 -23.22 8.28 -8.12
N SER A 108 -24.43 8.38 -7.61
CA SER A 108 -25.66 8.60 -8.36
C SER A 108 -26.52 9.65 -7.65
N ASP A 109 -27.39 10.31 -8.39
CA ASP A 109 -28.28 11.36 -7.86
C ASP A 109 -27.59 12.58 -7.25
N SER A 110 -26.32 12.83 -7.60
CA SER A 110 -25.60 14.05 -7.20
C SER A 110 -26.09 15.32 -7.89
N ARG A 111 -27.01 15.19 -8.86
CA ARG A 111 -27.58 16.30 -9.67
C ARG A 111 -26.54 17.16 -10.38
N GLY A 112 -25.35 16.61 -10.63
CA GLY A 112 -24.24 17.35 -11.24
C GLY A 112 -23.65 18.43 -10.33
N MET A 113 -23.95 18.42 -9.03
CA MET A 113 -23.35 19.35 -8.09
C MET A 113 -21.89 18.99 -7.85
N THR A 114 -21.02 19.99 -7.89
CA THR A 114 -19.60 19.83 -7.53
C THR A 114 -19.48 19.42 -6.06
N PRO A 115 -18.74 18.33 -5.74
CA PRO A 115 -18.54 17.92 -4.36
C PRO A 115 -17.78 19.00 -3.58
N PRO A 116 -18.13 19.27 -2.30
CA PRO A 116 -17.44 20.26 -1.49
C PRO A 116 -16.02 19.78 -1.13
N VAL A 117 -15.06 20.72 -1.20
CA VAL A 117 -13.71 20.50 -0.69
C VAL A 117 -13.77 20.35 0.82
N GLY A 118 -13.27 19.23 1.34
CA GLY A 118 -13.28 18.90 2.77
C GLY A 118 -11.95 18.31 3.23
N ASN A 119 -11.94 17.81 4.46
CA ASN A 119 -10.80 17.08 5.01
C ASN A 119 -10.78 15.68 4.40
N ASP A 120 -9.77 15.37 3.61
CA ASP A 120 -9.66 14.07 2.93
C ASP A 120 -8.90 13.05 3.78
N VAL A 121 -7.93 13.50 4.58
CA VAL A 121 -7.27 12.69 5.61
C VAL A 121 -7.23 13.49 6.91
N GLU A 122 -7.57 12.85 8.03
CA GLU A 122 -7.47 13.44 9.37
C GLU A 122 -6.58 12.60 10.29
N LEU A 123 -5.69 13.29 11.00
CA LEU A 123 -4.91 12.77 12.12
C LEU A 123 -5.41 13.44 13.40
N PHE A 124 -5.92 12.67 14.33
CA PHE A 124 -6.46 13.17 15.58
C PHE A 124 -5.69 12.63 16.78
N SER A 125 -5.28 13.51 17.69
CA SER A 125 -4.71 13.17 19.00
C SER A 125 -5.68 13.58 20.10
N ALA A 126 -6.22 12.61 20.84
CA ALA A 126 -7.06 12.86 21.99
C ALA A 126 -6.29 13.47 23.17
N ARG A 127 -4.96 13.23 23.24
CA ARG A 127 -4.09 13.77 24.28
C ARG A 127 -4.08 15.30 24.29
N ASP A 128 -4.02 15.90 23.11
CA ASP A 128 -3.91 17.35 22.95
C ASP A 128 -5.18 17.96 22.33
N SER A 129 -6.19 17.13 22.02
CA SER A 129 -7.41 17.51 21.30
C SER A 129 -7.15 18.18 19.94
N THR A 130 -6.03 17.84 19.30
CA THR A 130 -5.61 18.40 18.01
C THR A 130 -6.06 17.49 16.86
N THR A 131 -6.63 18.10 15.82
CA THR A 131 -6.91 17.42 14.54
C THR A 131 -6.13 18.12 13.44
N LEU A 132 -5.21 17.40 12.81
CA LEU A 132 -4.56 17.84 11.58
C LEU A 132 -5.28 17.23 10.38
N ALA A 133 -5.57 18.04 9.38
CA ALA A 133 -6.24 17.59 8.17
C ALA A 133 -5.45 17.92 6.91
N ARG A 134 -5.44 16.98 5.98
CA ARG A 134 -5.08 17.22 4.57
C ARG A 134 -6.35 17.41 3.77
N ARG A 135 -6.39 18.44 2.91
CA ARG A 135 -7.59 18.85 2.15
C ARG A 135 -7.29 18.90 0.66
N GLY A 136 -8.30 18.63 -0.16
CA GLY A 136 -8.23 18.77 -1.61
C GLY A 136 -7.33 17.73 -2.31
N LEU A 137 -7.10 16.58 -1.68
CA LEU A 137 -6.47 15.42 -2.32
C LEU A 137 -7.38 14.87 -3.42
N VAL A 138 -8.63 14.56 -3.06
CA VAL A 138 -9.61 14.01 -3.99
C VAL A 138 -10.18 15.15 -4.84
N LYS A 139 -9.90 15.12 -6.14
CA LYS A 139 -10.39 16.14 -7.08
C LYS A 139 -11.82 15.84 -7.50
N PRO A 140 -12.66 16.87 -7.69
CA PRO A 140 -13.99 16.69 -8.26
C PRO A 140 -13.95 15.90 -9.56
N TRP A 141 -14.89 14.97 -9.72
CA TRP A 141 -15.10 14.16 -10.93
C TRP A 141 -13.99 13.15 -11.23
N VAL A 142 -13.06 12.96 -10.29
CA VAL A 142 -12.09 11.86 -10.33
C VAL A 142 -12.63 10.71 -9.50
N TYR A 143 -12.96 9.60 -10.15
CA TYR A 143 -13.65 8.46 -9.52
C TYR A 143 -12.73 7.47 -8.82
N ALA A 144 -11.43 7.49 -9.12
CA ALA A 144 -10.46 6.61 -8.50
C ALA A 144 -9.06 7.23 -8.60
N SER A 145 -8.26 7.10 -7.55
CA SER A 145 -6.87 7.53 -7.53
C SER A 145 -6.09 6.79 -6.45
N THR A 146 -4.78 6.70 -6.66
CA THR A 146 -3.83 6.32 -5.62
C THR A 146 -3.20 7.58 -5.05
N PHE A 147 -3.12 7.64 -3.72
CA PHE A 147 -2.63 8.78 -2.96
C PHE A 147 -1.38 8.39 -2.19
N GLU A 148 -0.43 9.31 -2.18
CA GLU A 148 0.74 9.29 -1.33
C GLU A 148 0.73 10.58 -0.50
N VAL A 149 0.45 10.45 0.79
CA VAL A 149 0.32 11.58 1.71
C VAL A 149 1.51 11.60 2.65
N HIS A 150 2.52 12.40 2.32
CA HIS A 150 3.65 12.70 3.21
C HIS A 150 3.20 13.19 4.59
N LEU A 151 3.84 12.63 5.62
CA LEU A 151 3.60 12.91 7.03
C LEU A 151 4.65 13.89 7.56
N ASP A 152 4.78 15.02 6.86
CA ASP A 152 5.69 16.12 7.16
C ASP A 152 5.09 17.45 6.66
N THR A 153 5.87 18.53 6.74
CA THR A 153 5.41 19.89 6.38
C THR A 153 5.23 20.11 4.87
N SER A 154 5.63 19.17 4.00
CA SER A 154 5.51 19.30 2.54
C SER A 154 4.07 19.25 2.03
N ASN A 155 3.16 18.65 2.80
CA ASN A 155 1.78 18.40 2.39
C ASN A 155 0.76 19.41 2.93
N GLU A 156 1.19 20.54 3.48
CA GLU A 156 0.30 21.61 3.98
C GLU A 156 -0.80 21.06 4.91
N TRP A 157 -0.41 20.25 5.89
CA TRP A 157 -1.32 19.84 6.95
C TRP A 157 -1.86 21.08 7.67
N VAL A 158 -3.15 21.09 8.00
CA VAL A 158 -3.79 22.23 8.68
C VAL A 158 -4.40 21.77 9.99
N ASP A 159 -4.15 22.49 11.07
CA ASP A 159 -4.91 22.30 12.31
C ASP A 159 -6.35 22.78 12.09
N VAL A 160 -7.31 21.87 12.20
CA VAL A 160 -8.73 22.14 11.93
C VAL A 160 -9.32 23.18 12.90
N THR A 161 -8.74 23.31 14.10
CA THR A 161 -9.21 24.22 15.14
C THR A 161 -8.72 25.65 14.90
N THR A 162 -7.44 25.82 14.56
CA THR A 162 -6.84 27.15 14.37
C THR A 162 -6.89 27.63 12.92
N GLY A 163 -6.97 26.70 11.96
CA GLY A 163 -6.85 26.98 10.53
C GLY A 163 -5.42 27.24 10.07
N GLU A 164 -4.43 27.09 10.95
CA GLU A 164 -3.02 27.33 10.65
C GLU A 164 -2.36 26.09 10.04
N VAL A 165 -1.33 26.32 9.21
CA VAL A 165 -0.49 25.24 8.71
C VAL A 165 0.28 24.61 9.88
N ALA A 166 0.23 23.29 9.98
CA ALA A 166 0.89 22.53 11.01
C ALA A 166 2.41 22.68 10.91
N THR A 167 3.05 22.92 12.06
CA THR A 167 4.50 22.87 12.18
C THR A 167 4.97 21.42 12.27
N GLU A 168 6.27 21.19 12.03
CA GLU A 168 6.95 19.91 12.29
C GLU A 168 6.63 19.37 13.69
N GLU A 169 6.83 20.19 14.73
CA GLU A 169 6.51 19.85 16.12
C GLU A 169 5.03 19.51 16.32
N GLY A 170 4.13 20.14 15.57
CA GLY A 170 2.70 19.86 15.60
C GLY A 170 2.37 18.49 15.03
N ILE A 171 2.97 18.14 13.88
CA ILE A 171 2.80 16.84 13.25
C ILE A 171 3.39 15.74 14.14
N GLU A 172 4.63 15.88 14.60
CA GLU A 172 5.28 14.90 15.48
C GLU A 172 4.50 14.67 16.79
N ARG A 173 3.94 15.74 17.38
CA ARG A 173 3.12 15.64 18.59
C ARG A 173 1.87 14.80 18.35
N VAL A 174 1.18 15.01 17.24
CA VAL A 174 -0.02 14.24 16.89
C VAL A 174 0.34 12.78 16.59
N LEU A 175 1.44 12.52 15.88
CA LEU A 175 1.92 11.17 15.60
C LEU A 175 2.39 10.43 16.86
N GLY A 176 2.84 11.14 17.91
CA GLY A 176 3.26 10.53 19.18
C GLY A 176 2.14 10.07 20.10
N ALA A 177 0.90 10.40 19.80
CA ALA A 177 -0.29 9.98 20.55
C ALA A 177 -1.51 9.87 19.62
N LEU A 178 -1.32 9.30 18.42
CA LEU A 178 -2.33 9.26 17.39
C LEU A 178 -3.51 8.41 17.86
N SER A 179 -4.67 9.05 18.00
CA SER A 179 -5.90 8.45 18.52
C SER A 179 -6.89 8.10 17.43
N ALA A 180 -6.81 8.75 16.27
CA ALA A 180 -7.50 8.31 15.06
C ALA A 180 -6.74 8.74 13.80
N LEU A 181 -6.67 7.83 12.84
CA LEU A 181 -6.36 8.09 11.43
C LEU A 181 -7.65 7.87 10.64
N ARG A 182 -8.07 8.86 9.87
CA ARG A 182 -9.31 8.82 9.10
C ARG A 182 -9.07 9.19 7.65
N ILE A 183 -9.65 8.41 6.74
CA ILE A 183 -9.64 8.67 5.30
C ILE A 183 -11.08 8.92 4.87
N ARG A 184 -11.34 10.06 4.23
CA ARG A 184 -12.69 10.46 3.84
C ARG A 184 -13.25 9.46 2.82
N GLY A 185 -14.48 9.03 3.06
CA GLY A 185 -15.23 8.20 2.13
C GLY A 185 -16.43 8.93 1.51
N GLY A 186 -16.95 9.96 2.16
CA GLY A 186 -18.14 10.70 1.72
C GLY A 186 -17.82 11.95 0.92
N HIS A 187 -17.94 11.92 -0.42
CA HIS A 187 -17.57 13.05 -1.28
C HIS A 187 -18.78 13.73 -1.92
N TYR A 188 -19.77 12.96 -2.37
CA TYR A 188 -20.87 13.47 -3.18
C TYR A 188 -22.20 13.48 -2.41
N ALA A 189 -23.08 14.41 -2.81
CA ALA A 189 -24.47 14.33 -2.41
C ALA A 189 -25.17 13.17 -3.12
N GLY A 190 -26.16 12.55 -2.47
CA GLY A 190 -26.95 11.47 -3.04
C GLY A 190 -26.44 10.09 -2.62
N ARG A 191 -26.67 9.09 -3.47
CA ARG A 191 -26.21 7.73 -3.21
C ARG A 191 -24.77 7.59 -3.68
N GLU A 192 -23.91 7.14 -2.80
CA GLU A 192 -22.49 6.95 -3.05
C GLU A 192 -22.06 5.57 -2.54
N THR A 193 -21.19 4.90 -3.28
CA THR A 193 -20.47 3.71 -2.85
C THR A 193 -18.99 4.01 -2.98
N THR A 194 -18.27 3.99 -1.88
CA THR A 194 -16.84 4.29 -1.85
C THR A 194 -16.06 3.05 -1.46
N TRP A 195 -14.94 2.80 -2.13
CA TRP A 195 -14.01 1.73 -1.84
C TRP A 195 -12.63 2.27 -1.48
N LEU A 196 -11.94 1.55 -0.60
CA LEU A 196 -10.60 1.86 -0.10
C LEU A 196 -9.76 0.57 -0.08
N LYS A 197 -8.52 0.63 -0.54
CA LYS A 197 -7.59 -0.50 -0.55
C LYS A 197 -6.12 -0.07 -0.47
N HIS A 198 -5.23 -1.04 -0.25
CA HIS A 198 -3.78 -0.84 -0.19
C HIS A 198 -3.37 0.26 0.79
N VAL A 199 -3.97 0.25 2.00
CA VAL A 199 -3.67 1.27 3.01
C VAL A 199 -2.38 0.91 3.72
N VAL A 200 -1.32 1.67 3.49
CA VAL A 200 0.01 1.43 4.07
C VAL A 200 0.51 2.69 4.74
N LEU A 201 0.87 2.59 6.02
CA LEU A 201 1.59 3.62 6.75
C LEU A 201 3.07 3.27 6.73
N ARG A 202 3.88 4.18 6.22
CA ARG A 202 5.33 4.00 6.09
C ARG A 202 6.10 5.04 6.88
N ARG A 203 7.25 4.63 7.41
CA ARG A 203 8.28 5.53 7.93
C ARG A 203 9.13 6.11 6.81
N ALA A 204 9.82 7.21 7.12
CA ALA A 204 10.82 7.77 6.22
C ALA A 204 11.89 6.71 5.91
N GLU A 205 12.25 6.58 4.63
CA GLU A 205 13.45 5.83 4.27
C GLU A 205 14.63 6.58 4.87
N ARG A 206 15.34 5.95 5.82
CA ARG A 206 16.60 6.53 6.26
C ARG A 206 17.53 6.50 5.06
N MET A 207 18.00 7.66 4.61
CA MET A 207 19.16 7.72 3.71
C MET A 207 20.33 7.03 4.44
N GLY A 208 20.55 5.75 4.14
CA GLY A 208 21.51 4.88 4.82
C GLY A 208 20.96 3.55 5.35
N ASP A 209 19.65 3.31 5.35
CA ASP A 209 19.12 1.97 5.54
C ASP A 209 19.47 1.14 4.29
N PRO A 210 20.15 -0.01 4.44
CA PRO A 210 20.54 -0.84 3.31
C PRO A 210 19.31 -1.57 2.76
N LEU A 211 18.47 -0.87 1.99
CA LEU A 211 17.67 -1.54 0.98
C LEU A 211 18.63 -1.99 -0.13
N SER A 212 19.17 -3.19 0.06
CA SER A 212 19.54 -4.17 -0.97
C SER A 212 20.09 -3.60 -2.29
N ILE A 213 21.37 -3.20 -2.30
CA ILE A 213 22.16 -3.25 -3.54
C ILE A 213 22.14 -4.69 -4.13
N ASP A 214 21.89 -5.70 -3.28
CA ASP A 214 21.72 -7.11 -3.67
C ASP A 214 20.38 -7.45 -4.37
N GLN A 215 19.39 -6.55 -4.40
CA GLN A 215 18.15 -6.76 -5.18
C GLN A 215 18.21 -6.10 -6.57
N LEU A 216 19.30 -5.40 -6.90
CA LEU A 216 19.57 -4.87 -8.24
C LEU A 216 20.63 -5.70 -8.99
N ALA A 217 20.43 -7.03 -9.11
CA ALA A 217 20.88 -7.87 -10.25
C ALA A 217 20.71 -9.37 -9.91
N PRO A 218 20.12 -10.20 -10.80
CA PRO A 218 20.90 -10.65 -11.96
C PRO A 218 20.06 -10.78 -13.24
N SER A 219 20.14 -9.80 -14.14
CA SER A 219 19.72 -10.03 -15.52
C SER A 219 20.44 -9.14 -16.52
N LEU A 220 21.78 -9.11 -16.50
CA LEU A 220 22.56 -8.70 -17.68
C LEU A 220 23.77 -9.61 -17.85
N ALA A 221 23.53 -10.90 -18.03
CA ALA A 221 24.40 -11.75 -18.81
C ALA A 221 23.85 -11.81 -20.25
N TYR A 222 23.93 -10.69 -20.97
CA TYR A 222 23.97 -10.76 -22.43
C TYR A 222 25.42 -10.98 -22.83
N THR A 223 25.75 -12.23 -23.13
CA THR A 223 26.86 -12.57 -24.00
C THR A 223 26.65 -11.85 -25.33
N THR A 224 27.41 -10.79 -25.58
CA THR A 224 27.64 -10.31 -26.95
C THR A 224 29.14 -10.22 -27.16
N THR A 225 29.62 -11.25 -27.85
CA THR A 225 30.81 -11.35 -28.67
C THR A 225 31.40 -9.98 -29.09
N PRO A 226 32.73 -9.79 -29.03
CA PRO A 226 33.36 -8.59 -29.59
C PRO A 226 33.10 -8.53 -31.11
N PRO A 227 32.79 -7.36 -31.68
CA PRO A 227 32.70 -7.22 -33.12
C PRO A 227 34.08 -7.43 -33.74
N ASP A 228 34.11 -8.35 -34.70
CA ASP A 228 35.21 -8.63 -35.60
C ASP A 228 35.73 -7.32 -36.22
N SER A 229 37.05 -7.19 -36.27
CA SER A 229 37.72 -6.02 -36.81
C SER A 229 37.56 -5.98 -38.33
N GLU A 230 36.66 -5.13 -38.83
CA GLU A 230 36.57 -4.85 -40.25
C GLU A 230 37.80 -4.05 -40.72
N PRO A 231 38.50 -4.45 -41.79
CA PRO A 231 39.72 -3.78 -42.23
C PRO A 231 39.44 -2.44 -42.93
N LEU A 232 40.22 -1.42 -42.58
CA LEU A 232 40.19 -0.07 -43.18
C LEU A 232 40.49 -0.10 -44.69
N PRO A 233 39.83 0.73 -45.52
CA PRO A 233 40.14 0.86 -46.94
C PRO A 233 41.48 1.59 -47.17
N PRO A 234 42.19 1.29 -48.28
CA PRO A 234 43.50 1.86 -48.56
C PRO A 234 43.45 3.36 -48.87
N LYS A 235 44.42 4.09 -48.33
CA LYS A 235 44.67 5.51 -48.58
C LYS A 235 45.11 5.72 -50.03
N ALA A 236 44.46 6.61 -50.76
CA ALA A 236 44.92 7.02 -52.09
C ALA A 236 46.28 7.77 -52.01
N PRO A 237 47.21 7.53 -52.96
CA PRO A 237 48.56 8.12 -52.98
C PRO A 237 48.56 9.57 -53.53
N PRO A 238 49.72 10.29 -53.47
CA PRO A 238 49.82 11.71 -53.12
C PRO A 238 49.43 12.72 -54.20
#